data_AF-A0A7L2V5L0-F1
#
_entry.id   AF-A0A7L2V5L0-F1
#
_cell.length_a   1.000
_cell.length_b   1.000
_cell.length_c   1.000
_cell.angle_alpha   90.00
_cell.angle_beta   90.00
_cell.angle_gamma   90.00
#
_symmetry.space_group_name_H-M   'P 1'
#
loop_
_entity.id
_entity.type
_entity.pdbx_description
1 polymer ?
#
loop_
_entity_poly.entity_id
_entity_poly.type
_entity_poly.pdbx_seq_one_letter_code
_entity_poly.pdbx_strand_id
1 'polypeptide(L)'
;STLLFFLFPGTDAGVSDGSASKENAAVAHITAQPSLLTTPEPWHLLVTQTPAKEKAKEGETVVLNCCFNSPRRPSLTDLMVKWYKEDEKGQMVLLENNVAVLPNNSRVFMSGDLSRGDASLMILNVTISDHGIYFCEVTLPDGRVVTGDGTKLRMRRALGLFGIEESIGTIIGVVAAGIGGVVVLIIILTPQLRRCVPCMRQGSRQ
;
A
#
# COMPACT_ATOMS: atom_id res chain seq x y z
N SER A 1 30.26 -15.19 74.60
CA SER A 1 29.83 -16.59 74.62
C SER A 1 29.69 -17.10 73.19
N THR A 2 30.74 -17.73 72.64
CA THR A 2 31.00 -19.20 72.60
C THR A 2 30.47 -19.75 71.26
N LEU A 3 31.27 -19.88 70.18
CA LEU A 3 32.33 -20.84 69.83
C LEU A 3 31.86 -22.25 69.40
N LEU A 4 32.59 -22.78 68.39
CA LEU A 4 32.77 -24.15 67.86
C LEU A 4 32.17 -24.37 66.45
N PHE A 5 32.91 -24.42 65.33
CA PHE A 5 34.18 -25.07 64.91
C PHE A 5 34.22 -26.60 65.01
N PHE A 6 34.30 -27.27 63.84
CA PHE A 6 35.11 -28.46 63.46
C PHE A 6 35.12 -28.48 61.90
N LEU A 7 36.16 -28.21 61.09
CA LEU A 7 37.52 -28.75 60.86
C LEU A 7 37.62 -30.22 60.41
N PHE A 8 37.69 -30.42 59.06
CA PHE A 8 38.67 -31.17 58.21
C PHE A 8 39.15 -32.61 58.56
N PRO A 9 40.01 -33.29 57.75
CA PRO A 9 40.23 -33.39 56.28
C PRO A 9 40.40 -34.86 55.78
N GLY A 10 40.69 -35.08 54.49
CA GLY A 10 41.21 -36.35 53.96
C GLY A 10 42.01 -36.16 52.67
N THR A 11 43.34 -36.24 52.79
CA THR A 11 44.39 -36.18 51.77
C THR A 11 44.59 -37.52 51.06
N ASP A 12 45.05 -37.53 49.81
CA ASP A 12 46.23 -38.33 49.50
C ASP A 12 47.05 -37.75 48.33
N ALA A 13 48.36 -37.91 48.45
CA ALA A 13 49.41 -37.42 47.56
C ALA A 13 50.04 -38.61 46.80
N GLY A 14 50.63 -38.34 45.63
CA GLY A 14 51.44 -39.32 44.91
C GLY A 14 52.30 -38.65 43.83
N VAL A 15 53.62 -38.77 43.99
CA VAL A 15 54.69 -38.07 43.27
C VAL A 15 55.47 -39.07 42.40
N SER A 16 56.18 -38.54 41.38
CA SER A 16 57.50 -38.97 40.86
C SER A 16 57.63 -39.69 39.49
N ASP A 17 58.11 -38.91 38.51
CA ASP A 17 59.38 -39.03 37.76
C ASP A 17 59.59 -40.04 36.60
N GLY A 18 60.30 -39.59 35.55
CA GLY A 18 61.24 -40.44 34.79
C GLY A 18 60.97 -40.85 33.32
N SER A 19 61.27 -39.96 32.37
CA SER A 19 61.98 -40.15 31.07
C SER A 19 61.54 -41.10 29.92
N ALA A 20 61.34 -40.47 28.74
CA ALA A 20 61.88 -40.74 27.39
C ALA A 20 61.59 -42.05 26.60
N SER A 21 60.91 -41.93 25.46
CA SER A 21 61.46 -42.19 24.10
C SER A 21 60.41 -41.97 22.99
N LYS A 22 60.90 -41.61 21.80
CA LYS A 22 60.20 -41.17 20.58
C LYS A 22 59.27 -42.25 19.98
N GLU A 23 58.14 -41.81 19.43
CA GLU A 23 57.68 -42.30 18.13
C GLU A 23 56.88 -41.21 17.38
N ASN A 24 57.12 -41.10 16.08
CA ASN A 24 56.65 -40.02 15.23
C ASN A 24 55.24 -40.36 14.69
N ALA A 25 54.27 -39.46 14.81
CA ALA A 25 53.03 -39.56 14.05
C ALA A 25 52.43 -38.18 13.72
N ALA A 26 52.51 -37.85 12.43
CA ALA A 26 51.76 -36.89 11.62
C ALA A 26 50.97 -35.75 12.32
N VAL A 27 51.41 -34.52 12.04
CA VAL A 27 50.62 -33.29 12.22
C VAL A 27 49.43 -33.32 11.27
N ALA A 28 48.23 -33.59 11.78
CA ALA A 28 46.98 -33.23 11.12
C ALA A 28 46.53 -31.86 11.65
N HIS A 29 46.80 -30.80 10.88
CA HIS A 29 46.15 -29.51 11.10
C HIS A 29 44.65 -29.70 10.84
N ILE A 30 43.86 -29.87 11.91
CA ILE A 30 42.42 -29.64 11.85
C ILE A 30 42.26 -28.13 11.69
N THR A 31 42.25 -27.68 10.44
CA THR A 31 41.71 -26.37 10.08
C THR A 31 40.23 -26.43 10.40
N ALA A 32 39.87 -26.02 11.62
CA ALA A 32 38.50 -25.75 12.00
C ALA A 32 38.00 -24.63 11.09
N GLN A 33 37.32 -25.03 10.03
CA GLN A 33 36.59 -24.15 9.14
C GLN A 33 35.57 -23.40 10.01
N PRO A 34 35.54 -22.05 9.99
CA PRO A 34 34.50 -21.32 10.71
C PRO A 34 33.17 -21.77 10.13
N SER A 35 32.33 -22.40 10.94
CA SER A 35 30.94 -22.59 10.62
C SER A 35 30.36 -21.21 10.34
N LEU A 36 30.08 -20.92 9.08
CA LEU A 36 29.29 -19.75 8.70
C LEU A 36 27.94 -19.91 9.37
N LEU A 37 27.81 -19.32 10.56
CA LEU A 37 26.53 -19.07 11.19
C LEU A 37 25.80 -18.17 10.19
N THR A 38 24.93 -18.79 9.39
CA THR A 38 24.02 -18.03 8.55
C THR A 38 23.03 -17.42 9.53
N THR A 39 23.35 -16.21 9.98
CA THR A 39 22.40 -15.35 10.68
C THR A 39 21.13 -15.36 9.83
N PRO A 40 19.98 -15.83 10.34
CA PRO A 40 18.74 -15.70 9.60
C PRO A 40 18.59 -14.22 9.30
N GLU A 41 18.40 -13.88 8.02
CA GLU A 41 18.19 -12.50 7.59
C GLU A 41 17.20 -11.82 8.55
N PRO A 42 17.47 -10.59 9.02
CA PRO A 42 16.51 -9.88 9.84
C PRO A 42 15.23 -9.73 9.03
N TRP A 43 14.20 -10.52 9.33
CA TRP A 43 12.94 -10.46 8.60
C TRP A 43 12.41 -9.03 8.65
N HIS A 44 12.46 -8.34 7.50
CA HIS A 44 12.03 -6.98 7.36
C HIS A 44 10.48 -6.96 7.32
N LEU A 45 9.84 -6.39 8.34
CA LEU A 45 8.40 -6.11 8.28
C LEU A 45 8.17 -5.17 7.10
N LEU A 46 7.35 -5.59 6.14
CA LEU A 46 6.96 -4.78 4.99
C LEU A 46 5.47 -4.46 5.09
N VAL A 47 5.14 -3.18 4.88
CA VAL A 47 3.77 -2.71 4.66
C VAL A 47 3.58 -2.51 3.16
N THR A 48 2.62 -3.22 2.58
CA THR A 48 2.23 -3.10 1.18
C THR A 48 0.92 -2.34 1.10
N GLN A 49 0.95 -1.15 0.50
CA GLN A 49 -0.24 -0.31 0.34
C GLN A 49 -0.64 -0.20 -1.13
N THR A 50 -1.91 -0.45 -1.45
CA THR A 50 -2.42 -0.42 -2.82
C THR A 50 -3.82 0.19 -2.90
N PRO A 51 -4.17 0.82 -4.03
CA PRO A 51 -3.29 1.20 -5.14
C PRO A 51 -2.44 2.45 -4.78
N ALA A 52 -1.41 2.75 -5.56
CA ALA A 52 -0.64 3.99 -5.37
C ALA A 52 -1.45 5.25 -5.75
N LYS A 53 -2.43 5.12 -6.65
CA LYS A 53 -3.31 6.18 -7.12
C LYS A 53 -4.71 5.62 -7.30
N GLU A 54 -5.70 6.31 -6.76
CA GLU A 54 -7.11 5.94 -6.84
C GLU A 54 -7.93 7.13 -7.36
N LYS A 55 -9.01 6.88 -8.11
CA LYS A 55 -9.90 7.94 -8.61
C LYS A 55 -11.34 7.63 -8.23
N ALA A 56 -11.99 8.53 -7.50
CA ALA A 56 -13.38 8.35 -7.06
C ALA A 56 -14.26 9.54 -7.44
N LYS A 57 -15.56 9.31 -7.59
CA LYS A 57 -16.60 10.34 -7.72
C LYS A 57 -17.28 10.55 -6.37
N GLU A 58 -17.89 11.71 -6.19
CA GLU A 58 -18.64 11.97 -4.96
C GLU A 58 -19.75 10.94 -4.73
N GLY A 59 -19.91 10.51 -3.48
CA GLY A 59 -20.87 9.49 -3.09
C GLY A 59 -20.41 8.05 -3.29
N GLU A 60 -19.26 7.80 -3.95
CA GLU A 60 -18.72 6.45 -4.08
C GLU A 60 -18.12 5.96 -2.74
N THR A 61 -17.91 4.65 -2.66
CA THR A 61 -17.16 4.02 -1.57
C THR A 61 -15.77 3.66 -2.08
N VAL A 62 -14.74 4.06 -1.34
CA VAL A 62 -13.34 3.79 -1.67
C VAL A 62 -12.75 2.86 -0.63
N VAL A 63 -12.00 1.86 -1.09
CA VAL A 63 -11.22 0.96 -0.24
C VAL A 63 -9.75 1.13 -0.58
N LEU A 64 -8.93 1.44 0.42
CA LEU A 64 -7.48 1.57 0.32
C LEU A 64 -6.85 0.38 1.04
N ASN A 65 -6.19 -0.49 0.28
CA ASN A 65 -5.63 -1.71 0.83
C ASN A 65 -4.31 -1.44 1.55
N CYS A 66 -4.16 -2.04 2.73
CA CYS A 66 -2.92 -2.05 3.48
C CYS A 66 -2.70 -3.45 4.06
N CYS A 67 -1.68 -4.14 3.60
CA CYS A 67 -1.31 -5.46 4.08
C CYS A 67 0.08 -5.42 4.69
N PHE A 68 0.28 -6.07 5.84
CA PHE A 68 1.59 -6.19 6.47
C PHE A 68 1.87 -7.66 6.82
N ASN A 69 3.10 -8.09 6.62
CA ASN A 69 3.52 -9.46 6.92
C ASN A 69 4.45 -9.46 8.12
N SER A 70 3.95 -9.87 9.30
CA SER A 70 4.78 -9.99 10.51
C SER A 70 5.20 -11.45 10.74
N PRO A 71 6.50 -11.73 10.93
CA PRO A 71 7.03 -13.10 11.11
C PRO A 71 6.56 -13.76 12.41
N ARG A 72 6.21 -12.96 13.41
CA ARG A 72 5.45 -13.40 14.59
C ARG A 72 4.08 -12.79 14.41
N ARG A 73 3.01 -13.60 14.28
CA ARG A 73 1.64 -13.05 14.29
C ARG A 73 1.51 -12.26 15.58
N PRO A 74 1.50 -10.92 15.54
CA PRO A 74 1.43 -10.14 16.76
C PRO A 74 0.10 -10.48 17.43
N SER A 75 0.09 -10.47 18.76
CA SER A 75 -1.21 -10.39 19.42
C SER A 75 -1.87 -9.10 18.91
N LEU A 76 -3.15 -9.18 18.51
CA LEU A 76 -3.87 -8.01 18.00
C LEU A 76 -3.86 -6.83 18.97
N THR A 77 -3.70 -7.13 20.26
CA THR A 77 -3.66 -6.17 21.36
C THR A 77 -2.38 -5.32 21.38
N ASP A 78 -1.28 -5.82 20.83
CA ASP A 78 0.03 -5.16 20.87
C ASP A 78 0.40 -4.46 19.56
N LEU A 79 -0.43 -4.61 18.53
CA LEU A 79 -0.25 -3.95 17.23
C LEU A 79 -1.09 -2.69 17.19
N MET A 80 -0.48 -1.56 16.82
CA MET A 80 -1.24 -0.34 16.54
C MET A 80 -1.25 -0.05 15.05
N VAL A 81 -2.43 0.28 14.53
CA VAL A 81 -2.63 0.67 13.14
C VAL A 81 -3.25 2.05 13.13
N LYS A 82 -2.62 2.94 12.39
CA LYS A 82 -3.05 4.32 12.23
C LYS A 82 -3.17 4.65 10.75
N TRP A 83 -4.30 5.23 10.39
CA TRP A 83 -4.51 5.83 9.09
C TRP A 83 -4.54 7.35 9.21
N TYR A 84 -3.76 8.01 8.38
CA TYR A 84 -3.80 9.46 8.26
C TYR A 84 -3.85 9.90 6.81
N LYS A 85 -4.43 11.07 6.61
CA LYS A 85 -4.49 11.78 5.33
C LYS A 85 -3.56 12.97 5.39
N GLU A 86 -2.84 13.20 4.32
CA GLU A 86 -2.05 14.41 4.09
C GLU A 86 -2.60 15.17 2.88
N ASP A 87 -2.88 16.46 3.06
CA ASP A 87 -3.30 17.39 2.02
C ASP A 87 -2.70 18.78 2.24
N GLU A 88 -3.15 19.78 1.48
CA GLU A 88 -2.66 21.17 1.57
C GLU A 88 -2.87 21.82 2.94
N LYS A 89 -3.79 21.29 3.76
CA LYS A 89 -4.07 21.76 5.12
C LYS A 89 -3.20 21.06 6.17
N GLY A 90 -2.43 20.04 5.77
CA GLY A 90 -1.54 19.26 6.63
C GLY A 90 -2.02 17.83 6.84
N GLN A 91 -1.56 17.25 7.95
CA GLN A 91 -1.84 15.86 8.32
C GLN A 91 -3.10 15.77 9.21
N MET A 92 -4.00 14.85 8.88
CA MET A 92 -5.21 14.55 9.65
C MET A 92 -5.29 13.06 9.94
N VAL A 93 -5.36 12.69 11.22
CA VAL A 93 -5.57 11.30 11.64
C VAL A 93 -7.04 10.93 11.43
N LEU A 94 -7.27 9.81 10.74
CA LEU A 94 -8.60 9.31 10.43
C LEU A 94 -9.02 8.23 11.42
N LEU A 95 -8.13 7.28 11.67
CA LEU A 95 -8.41 6.06 12.42
C LEU A 95 -7.16 5.62 13.18
N GLU A 96 -7.36 5.15 14.40
CA GLU A 96 -6.34 4.56 15.27
C GLU A 96 -6.94 3.33 15.96
N ASN A 97 -6.32 2.16 15.79
CA ASN A 97 -6.75 0.89 16.41
C ASN A 97 -8.26 0.58 16.24
N ASN A 98 -8.79 0.75 15.03
CA ASN A 98 -10.20 0.56 14.65
C ASN A 98 -11.16 1.62 15.18
N VAL A 99 -10.66 2.65 15.85
CA VAL A 99 -11.46 3.75 16.37
C VAL A 99 -11.24 4.98 15.49
N ALA A 100 -12.32 5.53 14.95
CA ALA A 100 -12.26 6.81 14.25
C ALA A 100 -11.91 7.92 15.25
N VAL A 101 -10.82 8.64 15.00
CA VAL A 101 -10.31 9.68 15.92
C VAL A 101 -11.13 10.96 15.82
N LEU A 102 -11.68 11.26 14.64
CA LEU A 102 -12.43 12.48 14.41
C LEU A 102 -13.90 12.31 14.84
N PRO A 103 -14.40 13.09 15.81
CA PRO A 103 -15.80 13.05 16.18
C PRO A 103 -16.64 13.43 14.96
N ASN A 104 -17.59 12.57 14.58
CA ASN A 104 -18.46 12.68 13.40
C ASN A 104 -17.93 12.12 12.07
N ASN A 105 -16.79 11.42 12.04
CA ASN A 105 -16.38 10.71 10.83
C ASN A 105 -16.93 9.27 10.76
N SER A 106 -18.25 9.13 10.85
CA SER A 106 -18.99 7.84 10.74
C SER A 106 -18.95 7.24 9.34
N ARG A 107 -18.07 7.72 8.46
CA ARG A 107 -17.89 7.23 7.09
C ARG A 107 -16.61 6.41 6.93
N VAL A 108 -15.68 6.50 7.88
CA VAL A 108 -14.36 5.88 7.79
C VAL A 108 -14.27 4.70 8.74
N PHE A 109 -13.93 3.54 8.20
CA PHE A 109 -13.87 2.28 8.93
C PHE A 109 -12.66 1.47 8.48
N MET A 110 -12.18 0.60 9.36
CA MET A 110 -11.28 -0.45 8.93
C MET A 110 -12.09 -1.59 8.31
N SER A 111 -11.72 -2.00 7.09
CA SER A 111 -12.37 -3.08 6.35
C SER A 111 -11.57 -4.39 6.39
N GLY A 112 -10.28 -4.33 6.72
CA GLY A 112 -9.40 -5.48 6.76
C GLY A 112 -9.53 -6.31 8.04
N ASP A 113 -8.97 -7.52 8.00
CA ASP A 113 -8.78 -8.38 9.17
C ASP A 113 -7.32 -8.30 9.66
N LEU A 114 -7.13 -7.56 10.76
CA LEU A 114 -5.80 -7.40 11.37
C LEU A 114 -5.15 -8.74 11.75
N SER A 115 -5.94 -9.78 12.04
CA SER A 115 -5.40 -11.10 12.44
C SER A 115 -4.72 -11.82 11.28
N ARG A 116 -5.04 -11.37 10.06
CA ARG A 116 -4.49 -11.82 8.79
C ARG A 116 -3.48 -10.84 8.21
N GLY A 117 -3.15 -9.77 8.94
CA GLY A 117 -2.26 -8.72 8.47
C GLY A 117 -2.91 -7.74 7.51
N ASP A 118 -4.25 -7.63 7.53
CA ASP A 118 -5.00 -6.72 6.65
C ASP A 118 -5.56 -5.55 7.47
N ALA A 119 -5.02 -4.37 7.19
CA ALA A 119 -5.35 -3.09 7.81
C ALA A 119 -6.07 -2.15 6.82
N SER A 120 -6.75 -2.69 5.80
CA SER A 120 -7.37 -1.89 4.75
C SER A 120 -8.39 -0.88 5.30
N LEU A 121 -8.39 0.33 4.74
CA LEU A 121 -9.29 1.43 5.07
C LEU A 121 -10.46 1.48 4.10
N MET A 122 -11.67 1.69 4.60
CA MET A 122 -12.86 1.98 3.79
C MET A 122 -13.40 3.37 4.12
N ILE A 123 -13.71 4.14 3.09
CA ILE A 123 -14.29 5.48 3.18
C ILE A 123 -15.61 5.46 2.39
N LEU A 124 -16.73 5.63 3.10
CA LEU A 124 -18.06 5.71 2.52
C LEU A 124 -18.38 7.13 2.06
N ASN A 125 -19.21 7.24 1.01
CA ASN A 125 -19.74 8.50 0.50
C ASN A 125 -18.66 9.58 0.37
N VAL A 126 -17.60 9.29 -0.41
CA VAL A 126 -16.47 10.21 -0.54
C VAL A 126 -16.92 11.57 -1.10
N THR A 127 -16.22 12.64 -0.72
CA THR A 127 -16.52 14.02 -1.17
C THR A 127 -15.28 14.67 -1.77
N ILE A 128 -15.42 15.83 -2.44
CA ILE A 128 -14.26 16.60 -2.95
C ILE A 128 -13.20 16.86 -1.86
N SER A 129 -13.60 17.04 -0.59
CA SER A 129 -12.66 17.26 0.51
C SER A 129 -11.84 16.03 0.87
N ASP A 130 -12.21 14.84 0.42
CA ASP A 130 -11.46 13.60 0.66
C ASP A 130 -10.23 13.48 -0.28
N HIS A 131 -10.04 14.40 -1.23
CA HIS A 131 -8.82 14.48 -2.05
C HIS A 131 -7.56 14.65 -1.19
N GLY A 132 -6.55 13.79 -1.39
CA GLY A 132 -5.29 13.83 -0.65
C GLY A 132 -4.47 12.55 -0.83
N ILE A 133 -3.44 12.40 0.00
CA ILE A 133 -2.62 11.18 0.07
C ILE A 133 -2.87 10.51 1.41
N TYR A 134 -3.24 9.23 1.39
CA TYR A 134 -3.56 8.45 2.58
C TYR A 134 -2.42 7.50 2.88
N PHE A 135 -2.04 7.38 4.15
CA PHE A 135 -0.94 6.54 4.58
C PHE A 135 -1.38 5.60 5.70
N CYS A 136 -0.98 4.34 5.57
CA CYS A 136 -1.11 3.31 6.58
C CYS A 136 0.18 3.25 7.41
N GLU A 137 0.08 3.48 8.71
CA GLU A 137 1.18 3.41 9.66
C GLU A 137 0.92 2.24 10.62
N VAL A 138 1.88 1.32 10.70
CA VAL A 138 1.81 0.12 11.55
C VAL A 138 2.92 0.20 12.58
N THR A 139 2.55 0.22 13.85
CA THR A 139 3.48 0.19 14.99
C THR A 139 3.50 -1.20 15.59
N LEU A 140 4.69 -1.80 15.59
CA LEU A 140 4.96 -3.11 16.15
C LEU A 140 5.00 -3.08 17.69
N PRO A 141 4.84 -4.25 18.35
CA PRO A 141 5.01 -4.37 19.80
C PRO A 141 6.39 -3.95 20.31
N ASP A 142 7.42 -4.02 19.46
CA ASP A 142 8.79 -3.60 19.77
C ASP A 142 9.02 -2.09 19.60
N GLY A 143 7.95 -1.34 19.26
CA GLY A 143 7.98 0.11 19.06
C GLY A 143 8.43 0.56 17.67
N ARG A 144 8.82 -0.36 16.77
CA ARG A 144 9.16 0.01 15.40
C ARG A 144 7.90 0.43 14.63
N VAL A 145 8.03 1.52 13.89
CA VAL A 145 6.97 2.06 13.04
C VAL A 145 7.33 1.80 11.59
N VAL A 146 6.39 1.24 10.83
CA VAL A 146 6.52 1.04 9.38
C VAL A 146 5.32 1.66 8.69
N THR A 147 5.58 2.50 7.69
CA THR A 147 4.56 3.24 6.95
C THR A 147 4.52 2.74 5.51
N GLY A 148 3.31 2.60 4.97
CA GLY A 148 3.12 2.30 3.54
C GLY A 148 3.50 3.47 2.64
N ASP A 149 3.70 3.19 1.35
CA ASP A 149 4.11 4.18 0.34
C ASP A 149 3.07 5.29 0.08
N GLY A 150 1.84 5.10 0.56
CA GLY A 150 0.74 6.03 0.41
C GLY A 150 -0.12 5.82 -0.84
N THR A 151 -1.38 6.23 -0.75
CA THR A 151 -2.36 6.18 -1.84
C THR A 151 -2.88 7.56 -2.13
N LYS A 152 -2.63 8.05 -3.35
CA LYS A 152 -3.15 9.34 -3.81
C LYS A 152 -4.59 9.19 -4.30
N LEU A 153 -5.55 9.65 -3.51
CA LEU A 153 -6.97 9.66 -3.87
C LEU A 153 -7.33 10.95 -4.62
N ARG A 154 -7.85 10.79 -5.84
CA ARG A 154 -8.27 11.89 -6.71
C ARG A 154 -9.78 11.90 -6.92
N MET A 155 -10.41 12.99 -6.54
CA MET A 155 -11.84 13.21 -6.79
C MET A 155 -12.08 13.66 -8.23
N ARG A 156 -12.88 12.92 -8.99
CA ARG A 156 -13.29 13.26 -10.36
C ARG A 156 -14.40 14.31 -10.28
N ARG A 157 -14.31 15.37 -11.11
CA ARG A 157 -15.42 16.30 -11.29
C ARG A 157 -16.55 15.61 -12.05
N ALA A 158 -17.77 15.68 -11.51
CA ALA A 158 -18.96 15.32 -12.27
C ALA A 158 -19.27 16.47 -13.24
N LEU A 159 -18.64 16.47 -14.42
CA LEU A 159 -19.14 17.28 -15.53
C LEU A 159 -20.34 16.54 -16.13
N GLY A 160 -21.44 17.27 -16.30
CA GLY A 160 -22.78 16.72 -16.50
C GLY A 160 -22.95 15.76 -17.70
N LEU A 161 -23.98 14.93 -17.56
CA LEU A 161 -24.65 14.06 -18.54
C LEU A 161 -23.86 12.94 -19.24
N PHE A 162 -22.53 13.01 -19.36
CA PHE A 162 -21.75 11.96 -20.00
C PHE A 162 -20.61 11.55 -19.09
N GLY A 163 -20.79 10.43 -18.37
CA GLY A 163 -19.80 9.85 -17.46
C GLY A 163 -18.54 9.30 -18.12
N ILE A 164 -18.14 9.85 -19.27
CA ILE A 164 -16.87 9.55 -19.90
C ILE A 164 -15.79 10.33 -19.17
N GLU A 165 -14.78 9.60 -18.71
CA GLU A 165 -13.48 10.18 -18.42
C GLU A 165 -13.11 11.07 -19.61
N GLU A 166 -12.77 12.34 -19.39
CA GLU A 166 -12.22 13.20 -20.43
C GLU A 166 -10.84 12.67 -20.82
N SER A 167 -10.83 11.52 -21.50
CA SER A 167 -9.75 11.20 -22.40
C SER A 167 -9.91 12.17 -23.55
N ILE A 168 -8.89 12.99 -23.74
CA ILE A 168 -8.76 13.94 -24.85
C ILE A 168 -9.07 13.21 -26.19
N GLY A 169 -8.78 11.91 -26.29
CA GLY A 169 -9.11 11.09 -27.46
C GLY A 169 -10.60 10.90 -27.74
N THR A 170 -11.47 10.81 -26.72
CA THR A 170 -12.91 10.59 -26.91
C THR A 170 -13.59 11.84 -27.47
N ILE A 171 -13.22 13.02 -26.97
CA ILE A 171 -13.76 14.30 -27.42
C ILE A 171 -13.37 14.56 -28.89
N ILE A 172 -12.08 14.37 -29.23
CA ILE A 172 -11.60 14.53 -30.60
C ILE A 172 -12.29 13.53 -31.54
N GLY A 173 -12.49 12.28 -31.12
CA GLY A 173 -13.17 11.27 -31.93
C GLY A 173 -14.61 11.63 -32.28
N VAL A 174 -15.39 12.11 -31.31
CA VAL A 174 -16.80 12.52 -31.53
C VAL A 174 -16.88 13.74 -32.44
N VAL A 175 -16.03 14.74 -32.23
CA VAL A 175 -16.00 15.96 -33.05
C VAL A 175 -15.58 15.63 -34.50
N ALA A 176 -14.57 14.79 -34.68
CA ALA A 176 -14.10 14.37 -36.01
C ALA A 176 -15.18 13.57 -36.77
N ALA A 177 -15.87 12.63 -36.11
CA ALA A 177 -16.94 11.86 -36.72
C ALA A 177 -18.15 12.75 -37.09
N GLY A 178 -18.51 13.71 -36.22
CA GLY A 178 -19.56 14.68 -36.49
C GLY A 178 -19.26 15.55 -37.70
N ILE A 179 -18.06 16.16 -37.76
CA ILE A 179 -17.63 16.98 -38.89
C ILE A 179 -17.58 16.15 -40.17
N GLY A 180 -17.00 14.94 -40.12
CA GLY A 180 -16.93 14.03 -41.25
C GLY A 180 -18.31 13.67 -41.81
N GLY A 181 -19.26 13.34 -40.94
CA GLY A 181 -20.64 13.04 -41.33
C GLY A 181 -21.35 14.23 -41.99
N VAL A 182 -21.20 15.44 -41.43
CA VAL A 182 -21.77 16.67 -42.00
C VAL A 182 -21.18 16.97 -43.37
N VAL A 183 -19.86 16.82 -43.55
CA VAL A 183 -19.20 17.04 -44.84
C VAL A 183 -19.72 16.06 -45.90
N VAL A 184 -19.84 14.78 -45.57
CA VAL A 184 -20.39 13.76 -46.47
C VAL A 184 -21.84 14.10 -46.85
N LEU A 185 -22.66 14.50 -45.88
CA LEU A 185 -24.04 14.89 -46.12
C LEU A 185 -24.13 16.10 -47.07
N ILE A 186 -23.29 17.12 -46.87
CA ILE A 186 -23.22 18.29 -47.78
C ILE A 186 -22.83 17.85 -49.19
N ILE A 187 -21.83 16.97 -49.35
CA ILE A 187 -21.40 16.46 -50.66
C ILE A 187 -22.55 15.71 -51.37
N ILE A 188 -23.38 14.97 -50.63
CA ILE A 188 -24.52 14.23 -51.21
C ILE A 188 -25.71 15.15 -51.51
N LEU A 189 -26.01 16.13 -50.65
CA LEU A 189 -27.17 17.02 -50.81
C LEU A 189 -26.94 18.12 -51.83
N THR A 190 -25.71 18.63 -51.98
CA THR A 190 -25.40 19.74 -52.90
C THR A 190 -25.77 19.43 -54.37
N PRO A 191 -25.45 18.24 -54.93
CA PRO A 191 -25.87 17.85 -56.27
C PRO A 191 -27.39 17.73 -56.43
N GLN A 192 -28.08 17.19 -55.42
CA GLN A 192 -29.53 17.00 -55.45
C GLN A 192 -30.25 18.35 -55.43
N LEU A 193 -29.80 19.26 -54.57
CA LEU A 193 -30.30 20.63 -54.52
C LEU A 193 -30.02 21.38 -55.82
N ARG A 194 -28.83 21.23 -56.43
CA ARG A 194 -28.54 21.83 -57.75
C ARG A 194 -29.45 21.33 -58.88
N ARG A 195 -29.92 20.08 -58.84
CA ARG A 195 -30.92 19.56 -59.79
C ARG A 195 -32.34 20.03 -59.48
N CYS A 196 -32.70 20.21 -58.22
CA CYS A 196 -34.05 20.64 -57.81
C CYS A 196 -34.28 22.15 -57.90
N VAL A 197 -33.24 22.98 -57.73
CA VAL A 197 -33.34 24.46 -57.80
C VAL A 197 -33.88 24.99 -59.14
N PRO A 198 -33.52 24.45 -60.32
CA PRO A 198 -34.14 24.82 -61.59
C PRO A 198 -35.66 24.63 -61.61
N CYS A 199 -36.18 23.61 -60.93
CA CYS A 199 -37.62 23.32 -60.88
C CYS A 199 -38.38 24.30 -59.98
N MET A 200 -37.79 24.69 -58.85
CA MET A 200 -38.39 25.64 -57.90
C MET A 200 -38.40 27.09 -58.44
N ARG A 201 -37.39 27.47 -59.23
CA ARG A 201 -37.26 28.82 -59.81
C ARG A 201 -38.27 29.10 -60.93
N GLN A 202 -38.88 28.05 -61.49
CA GLN A 202 -39.86 28.17 -62.57
C GLN A 202 -41.30 28.30 -62.04
N GLY A 203 -41.59 27.81 -60.84
CA GLY A 203 -42.90 27.95 -60.19
C GLY A 203 -43.13 29.27 -59.44
N SER A 204 -42.08 30.06 -59.16
CA SER A 204 -42.20 31.34 -58.45
C SER A 204 -42.28 32.58 -59.37
N ARG A 205 -42.32 32.37 -60.69
CA ARG A 205 -42.33 33.42 -61.73
C ARG A 205 -43.60 33.43 -62.58
N GLN A 206 -44.60 32.62 -62.20
CA GLN A 206 -46.01 32.73 -62.58
C GLN A 206 -46.77 33.29 -61.39
#